data_AF-A0A373CC37-F1
#
_entry.id   AF-A0A373CC37-F1
#
_cell.length_a   1.000
_cell.length_b   1.000
_cell.length_c   1.000
_cell.angle_alpha   90.00
_cell.angle_beta   90.00
_cell.angle_gamma   90.00
#
_symmetry.space_group_name_H-M   'P 1'
#
loop_
_entity.id
_entity.type
_entity.pdbx_description
1 polymer ?
#
loop_
_entity_poly.entity_id
_entity_poly.type
_entity_poly.pdbx_seq_one_letter_code
_entity_poly.pdbx_strand_id
1 'polypeptide(L)' 'EIAEQPEQFKMAIVIGNVLGKYQLGISDVWISNRIDKMLEDGVLEIIQDAPKGETNYRRILRKRMK' A
#
# COMPACT_ATOMS: atom_id res chain seq x y z
N GLU A 1 -7.73 5.81 3.06
CA GLU A 1 -7.58 4.41 3.54
C GLU A 1 -7.73 3.42 2.39
N ILE A 2 -7.30 2.15 2.54
CA ILE A 2 -7.35 1.13 1.46
C ILE A 2 -8.79 0.86 0.99
N ALA A 3 -9.76 0.90 1.90
CA ALA A 3 -11.17 0.75 1.58
C ALA A 3 -11.67 1.80 0.56
N GLU A 4 -11.15 3.03 0.66
CA GLU A 4 -11.50 4.17 -0.20
C GLU A 4 -10.76 4.14 -1.55
N GLN A 5 -9.77 3.27 -1.72
CA GLN A 5 -9.06 3.16 -2.99
C GLN A 5 -9.92 2.41 -4.02
N PRO A 6 -9.71 2.68 -5.32
CA PRO A 6 -10.23 1.82 -6.39
C PRO A 6 -9.72 0.38 -6.25
N GLU A 7 -10.25 -0.54 -7.06
CA GLU A 7 -9.87 -1.96 -7.04
C GLU A 7 -8.34 -2.14 -7.16
N GLN A 8 -7.71 -1.37 -8.05
CA GLN A 8 -6.26 -1.33 -8.25
C GLN A 8 -5.71 0.06 -7.92
N PHE A 9 -4.62 0.12 -7.16
CA PHE A 9 -4.05 1.38 -6.69
C PHE A 9 -2.54 1.27 -6.49
N LYS A 10 -1.85 2.42 -6.51
CA LYS A 10 -0.42 2.49 -6.18
C LYS A 10 -0.24 2.54 -4.67
N MET A 11 0.70 1.76 -4.15
CA MET A 11 1.02 1.71 -2.72
C MET A 11 1.39 3.09 -2.15
N ALA A 12 2.18 3.89 -2.91
CA ALA A 12 2.54 5.25 -2.54
C ALA A 12 1.34 6.18 -2.29
N ILE A 13 0.22 6.01 -3.01
CA ILE A 13 -0.99 6.84 -2.83
C ILE A 13 -1.61 6.56 -1.47
N VAL A 14 -1.69 5.29 -1.06
CA VAL A 14 -2.23 4.93 0.26
C VAL A 14 -1.35 5.46 1.38
N ILE A 15 -0.03 5.31 1.26
CA ILE A 15 0.92 5.82 2.24
C ILE A 15 0.78 7.33 2.38
N GLY A 16 0.80 8.07 1.26
CA GLY A 16 0.63 9.52 1.27
C GLY A 16 -0.70 9.96 1.86
N ASN A 17 -1.80 9.31 1.50
CA ASN A 17 -3.13 9.61 2.03
C ASN A 17 -3.23 9.39 3.54
N VAL A 18 -2.64 8.31 4.07
CA VAL A 18 -2.66 8.01 5.51
C VAL A 18 -1.79 9.01 6.28
N LEU A 19 -0.60 9.34 5.77
CA LEU A 19 0.28 10.34 6.39
C LEU A 19 -0.38 11.73 6.42
N GLY A 20 -0.97 12.14 5.30
CA GLY A 20 -1.64 13.43 5.17
C GLY A 20 -2.91 13.54 6.01
N LYS A 21 -3.73 12.48 6.07
CA LYS A 21 -5.02 12.47 6.80
C LYS A 21 -4.83 12.45 8.31
N TYR A 22 -3.91 11.62 8.82
CA TYR A 22 -3.84 11.36 10.26
C TYR A 22 -2.71 12.10 10.97
N GLN A 23 -1.64 12.53 10.28
CA GLN A 23 -0.51 13.28 10.85
C GLN A 23 -0.01 12.77 12.23
N LEU A 24 -0.06 11.45 12.46
CA LEU A 24 0.14 10.83 13.78
C LEU A 24 1.62 10.78 14.22
N GLY A 25 2.54 11.41 13.48
CA GLY A 25 3.97 11.24 13.69
C GLY A 25 4.49 9.82 13.38
N ILE A 26 3.71 9.01 12.64
CA ILE A 26 4.12 7.66 12.22
C ILE A 26 4.92 7.71 10.92
N SER A 27 5.94 6.87 10.79
CA SER A 27 6.73 6.76 9.57
C SER A 27 5.96 6.02 8.46
N ASP A 28 6.22 6.43 7.23
CA ASP A 28 5.86 5.74 6.00
C ASP A 28 6.23 4.25 6.00
N VAL A 29 7.37 3.88 6.60
CA VAL A 29 7.83 2.49 6.74
C VAL A 29 6.84 1.65 7.54
N TRP A 30 6.26 2.20 8.61
CA TRP A 30 5.25 1.48 9.40
C TRP A 30 4.00 1.15 8.56
N ILE A 31 3.58 2.10 7.71
CA ILE A 31 2.44 1.91 6.81
C ILE A 31 2.81 0.88 5.73
N SER A 32 4.03 0.93 5.19
CA SER A 32 4.54 -0.07 4.25
C SER A 32 4.46 -1.48 4.83
N ASN A 33 5.00 -1.68 6.03
CA ASN A 33 5.01 -2.98 6.69
C ASN A 33 3.59 -3.53 6.91
N ARG A 34 2.62 -2.65 7.21
CA ARG A 34 1.22 -3.05 7.33
C ARG A 34 0.62 -3.50 6.00
N ILE A 35 0.96 -2.83 4.90
CA ILE A 35 0.54 -3.24 3.55
C ILE A 35 1.20 -4.57 3.17
N ASP A 36 2.48 -4.76 3.50
CA ASP A 36 3.18 -6.04 3.29
C ASP A 36 2.49 -7.17 4.07
N LYS A 37 2.09 -6.94 5.32
CA LYS A 37 1.29 -7.91 6.10
C LYS A 37 -0.03 -8.26 5.41
N MET A 38 -0.71 -7.28 4.80
CA MET A 38 -1.96 -7.53 4.05
C MET A 38 -1.74 -8.31 2.75
N LEU A 39 -0.56 -8.21 2.14
CA LEU A 39 -0.14 -9.06 1.02
C LEU A 39 0.10 -10.50 1.49
N GLU A 40 0.79 -10.68 2.62
CA GLU A 40 0.99 -12.00 3.24
C GLU A 40 -0.33 -12.67 3.63
N ASP A 41 -1.27 -11.90 4.18
CA ASP A 41 -2.60 -12.38 4.58
C ASP A 41 -3.55 -12.60 3.38
N GLY A 42 -3.09 -12.32 2.15
CA GLY A 42 -3.85 -12.51 0.92
C GLY A 42 -5.04 -11.56 0.75
N VAL A 43 -5.07 -10.46 1.52
CA VAL A 43 -6.08 -9.39 1.40
C VAL A 43 -5.78 -8.51 0.19
N LEU A 44 -4.49 -8.34 -0.12
CA LEU A 44 -4.00 -7.64 -1.29
C LEU A 44 -3.21 -8.59 -2.19
N GLU A 45 -3.06 -8.22 -3.44
CA GLU A 45 -2.14 -8.87 -4.37
C GLU A 45 -1.32 -7.85 -5.15
N ILE A 46 -0.11 -8.23 -5.54
CA ILE A 46 0.76 -7.39 -6.38
C ILE A 46 0.39 -7.63 -7.84
N ILE A 47 -0.08 -6.60 -8.53
CA ILE A 47 -0.34 -6.63 -9.98
C ILE A 47 0.90 -6.21 -10.76
N GLN A 48 1.64 -5.23 -10.23
CA GLN A 48 2.89 -4.77 -10.79
C GLN A 48 3.89 -4.53 -9.67
N ASP A 49 5.04 -5.21 -9.73
CA ASP A 49 6.10 -5.00 -8.76
C ASP A 49 6.86 -3.70 -9.05
N ALA A 50 7.56 -3.19 -8.04
CA ALA A 50 8.45 -2.05 -8.22
C ALA A 50 9.63 -2.44 -9.14
N PRO A 51 10.13 -1.52 -9.98
CA PRO A 51 11.33 -1.78 -10.76
C PRO A 51 12.52 -2.14 -9.86
N LYS A 52 13.43 -2.97 -10.37
CA LYS A 52 14.59 -3.45 -9.60
C LYS A 52 15.43 -2.26 -9.12
N GLY A 53 15.69 -2.21 -7.82
CA GLY A 53 16.47 -1.13 -7.19
C GLY A 53 15.64 0.07 -6.75
N GLU A 54 14.32 0.02 -6.90
CA GLU A 54 13.40 1.07 -6.46
C GLU A 54 12.61 0.68 -5.21
N THR A 55 12.06 1.69 -4.52
CA THR A 55 11.21 1.49 -3.35
C THR A 55 9.94 0.73 -3.71
N ASN A 56 9.57 -0.24 -2.85
CA ASN A 56 8.33 -1.02 -2.94
C ASN A 56 7.04 -0.16 -3.02
N TYR A 57 7.08 1.11 -2.65
CA TYR A 57 5.95 2.04 -2.75
C TYR A 57 5.47 2.25 -4.19
N ARG A 58 6.32 1.95 -5.19
CA ARG A 58 5.96 2.02 -6.62
C ARG A 58 5.11 0.85 -7.09
N ARG A 59 4.87 -0.16 -6.25
CA ARG A 59 4.00 -1.31 -6.55
C ARG A 59 2.57 -0.86 -6.85
N ILE A 60 1.94 -1.54 -7.81
CA ILE A 60 0.49 -1.49 -8.03
C ILE A 60 -0.12 -2.72 -7.38
N LEU A 61 -1.05 -2.47 -6.46
CA LEU A 61 -1.72 -3.47 -5.66
C LEU A 61 -3.19 -3.55 -6.07
N ARG A 62 -3.78 -4.73 -5.93
CA ARG A 62 -5.23 -4.95 -6.09
C ARG A 62 -5.83 -5.48 -4.79
N LYS A 63 -7.06 -5.05 -4.49
CA LYS A 63 -7.87 -5.63 -3.42
C LYS A 63 -8.38 -7.00 -3.85
N ARG A 64 -8.09 -8.06 -3.11
CA ARG A 64 -8.84 -9.31 -3.24
C ARG A 64 -10.17 -9.14 -2.53
N MET A 65 -11.23 -8.87 -3.29
CA MET A 65 -12.58 -9.05 -2.76
C MET A 65 -12.78 -10.55 -2.52
N LYS A 66 -13.00 -10.93 -1.26
CA LYS A 66 -13.59 -12.23 -0.93
C LYS A 66 -15.09 -12.17 -1.16
#